data_AF-A0AAU1I1B9-F1
#
_entry.id   AF-A0AAU1I1B9-F1
#
_cell.length_a   1.000
_cell.length_b   1.000
_cell.length_c   1.000
_cell.angle_alpha   90.00
_cell.angle_beta   90.00
_cell.angle_gamma   90.00
#
_symmetry.space_group_name_H-M   'P 1'
#
loop_
_entity.id
_entity.type
_entity.pdbx_description
1 polymer ?
#
loop_
_entity_poly.entity_id
_entity_poly.type
_entity_poly.pdbx_seq_one_letter_code
_entity_poly.pdbx_strand_id
1 'polypeptide(L)'
;MMNMNATQTGQPAARSGDPRIGWSATENPHAPALRHRRDGILPTVAAALSVRGETLTGTAARGDQPPALHHLVQDFLDTLTSGQRDRFTGRCAETILISRHIAAADATRSKRAARKPMTNGEARKALKQAKLTARRIREDGDPLHGSFATPCRACTALSSHFGVRVVDPSATDG
;
A
#
# COMPACT_ATOMS: atom_id res chain seq x y z
N MET A 1 -38.50 18.26 -67.63
CA MET A 1 -37.48 18.46 -66.58
C MET A 1 -38.17 18.33 -65.23
N MET A 2 -38.01 17.18 -64.57
CA MET A 2 -37.35 17.02 -63.24
C MET A 2 -37.99 17.91 -62.15
N ASN A 3 -38.86 17.40 -61.27
CA ASN A 3 -38.66 16.55 -60.07
C ASN A 3 -38.56 17.34 -58.75
N MET A 4 -39.52 17.04 -57.86
CA MET A 4 -39.39 16.72 -56.42
C MET A 4 -38.89 17.75 -55.37
N ASN A 5 -39.84 18.04 -54.46
CA ASN A 5 -39.83 17.88 -53.00
C ASN A 5 -38.79 18.55 -52.06
N ALA A 6 -39.38 19.35 -51.16
CA ALA A 6 -39.32 19.33 -49.69
C ALA A 6 -37.96 19.39 -48.97
N THR A 7 -37.83 20.36 -48.07
CA THR A 7 -37.07 20.19 -46.82
C THR A 7 -37.70 21.03 -45.71
N GLN A 8 -38.53 20.34 -44.92
CA GLN A 8 -38.90 20.73 -43.57
C GLN A 8 -37.83 20.16 -42.64
N THR A 9 -36.97 21.01 -42.08
CA THR A 9 -36.01 20.60 -41.05
C THR A 9 -36.56 21.02 -39.69
N GLY A 10 -37.36 20.13 -39.11
CA GLY A 10 -37.73 20.21 -37.70
C GLY A 10 -36.52 19.93 -36.81
N GLN A 11 -36.28 20.81 -35.85
CA GLN A 11 -35.52 20.48 -34.64
C GLN A 11 -36.33 19.49 -33.80
N PRO A 12 -35.67 18.56 -33.09
CA PRO A 12 -36.24 18.03 -31.85
C PRO A 12 -35.36 18.37 -30.64
N ALA A 13 -36.04 18.82 -29.60
CA ALA A 13 -35.53 19.11 -28.27
C ALA A 13 -35.11 17.84 -27.50
N ALA A 14 -34.12 18.04 -26.62
CA ALA A 14 -33.76 17.34 -25.39
C ALA A 14 -34.17 15.86 -25.19
N ARG A 15 -33.17 14.99 -25.03
CA ARG A 15 -33.26 13.84 -24.12
C ARG A 15 -32.12 13.92 -23.12
N SER A 16 -32.46 14.22 -21.86
CA SER A 16 -31.63 13.97 -20.70
C SER A 16 -31.51 12.45 -20.52
N GLY A 17 -30.61 11.83 -21.27
CA GLY A 17 -30.22 10.43 -21.07
C GLY A 17 -29.31 10.29 -19.85
N ASP A 18 -29.34 9.13 -19.20
CA ASP A 18 -28.33 8.77 -18.20
C ASP A 18 -26.94 8.84 -18.87
N PRO A 19 -26.00 9.67 -18.36
CA PRO A 19 -24.67 9.83 -18.97
C PRO A 19 -23.89 8.51 -19.06
N ARG A 20 -24.33 7.47 -18.32
CA ARG A 20 -23.73 6.12 -18.37
C ARG A 20 -24.14 5.30 -19.58
N ILE A 21 -25.13 5.73 -20.38
CA ILE A 21 -25.54 5.01 -21.60
C ILE A 21 -24.42 4.98 -22.66
N GLY A 22 -23.43 5.88 -22.57
CA GLY A 22 -22.20 5.83 -23.37
C GLY A 22 -21.02 5.08 -22.73
N TRP A 23 -21.13 4.61 -21.48
CA TRP A 23 -20.04 3.89 -20.79
C TRP A 23 -19.95 2.42 -21.21
N SER A 24 -21.00 1.89 -21.82
CA SER A 24 -20.99 0.59 -22.49
C SER A 24 -20.38 0.72 -23.88
N ALA A 25 -19.13 1.20 -23.96
CA ALA A 25 -18.37 1.04 -25.18
C ALA A 25 -18.12 -0.46 -25.38
N THR A 26 -18.68 -1.02 -26.46
CA THR A 26 -18.33 -2.36 -26.95
C THR A 26 -16.89 -2.42 -27.47
N GLU A 27 -16.20 -1.27 -27.49
CA GLU A 27 -14.77 -1.18 -27.69
C GLU A 27 -14.07 -1.71 -26.44
N ASN A 28 -13.50 -2.90 -26.55
CA ASN A 28 -12.46 -3.34 -25.63
C ASN A 28 -11.35 -2.27 -25.64
N PRO A 29 -11.09 -1.58 -24.51
CA PRO A 29 -9.97 -0.66 -24.44
C PRO A 29 -8.72 -1.41 -24.88
N HIS A 30 -8.00 -0.87 -25.86
CA HIS A 30 -6.82 -1.55 -26.39
C HIS A 30 -5.82 -1.73 -25.24
N ALA A 31 -5.60 -2.98 -24.84
CA ALA A 31 -4.62 -3.28 -23.81
C ALA A 31 -3.27 -2.73 -24.31
N PRO A 32 -2.57 -1.87 -23.55
CA PRO A 32 -1.31 -1.29 -23.99
C PRO A 32 -0.32 -2.43 -24.27
N ALA A 33 0.33 -2.36 -25.43
CA ALA A 33 1.30 -3.37 -25.83
C ALA A 33 2.44 -3.45 -24.80
N LEU A 34 2.53 -4.59 -24.10
CA LEU A 34 3.62 -4.89 -23.18
C LEU A 34 4.91 -5.04 -24.00
N ARG A 35 5.71 -3.97 -24.07
CA ARG A 35 6.99 -3.97 -24.81
C ARG A 35 8.04 -4.89 -24.18
N HIS A 36 7.84 -5.23 -22.91
CA HIS A 36 8.63 -6.21 -22.16
C HIS A 36 7.69 -7.07 -21.32
N ARG A 37 8.09 -8.30 -20.99
CA ARG A 37 7.49 -8.97 -19.83
C ARG A 37 7.70 -8.03 -18.66
N ARG A 38 6.62 -7.59 -18.00
CA ARG A 38 6.77 -7.11 -16.63
C ARG A 38 7.43 -8.26 -15.90
N ASP A 39 8.57 -8.06 -15.25
CA ASP A 39 9.05 -9.01 -14.27
C ASP A 39 8.09 -8.93 -13.07
N GLY A 40 6.89 -9.46 -13.26
CA GLY A 40 5.81 -9.53 -12.29
C GLY A 40 6.17 -10.39 -11.07
N ILE A 41 7.45 -10.75 -10.94
CA ILE A 41 8.13 -11.41 -9.84
C ILE A 41 8.76 -10.37 -8.89
N LEU A 42 9.29 -9.24 -9.38
CA LEU A 42 9.98 -8.28 -8.51
C LEU A 42 8.99 -7.59 -7.56
N PRO A 43 9.26 -7.55 -6.24
CA PRO A 43 8.46 -6.75 -5.31
C PRO A 43 8.59 -5.28 -5.66
N THR A 44 7.55 -4.49 -5.41
CA THR A 44 7.56 -3.06 -5.76
C THR A 44 8.37 -2.22 -4.79
N VAL A 45 8.53 -2.69 -3.56
CA VAL A 45 9.18 -2.00 -2.43
C VAL A 45 9.90 -3.01 -1.54
N ALA A 46 11.10 -2.64 -1.09
CA ALA A 46 11.76 -3.21 0.09
C ALA A 46 11.78 -2.18 1.21
N ALA A 47 11.72 -2.65 2.45
CA ALA A 47 11.83 -1.82 3.64
C ALA A 47 12.89 -2.35 4.61
N ALA A 48 13.37 -1.45 5.45
CA ALA A 48 14.25 -1.73 6.57
C ALA A 48 13.69 -1.06 7.83
N LEU A 49 13.57 -1.83 8.90
CA LEU A 49 13.18 -1.40 10.23
C LEU A 49 14.39 -1.55 11.15
N SER A 50 14.88 -0.45 11.71
CA SER A 50 15.94 -0.46 12.72
C SER A 50 15.38 -0.14 14.09
N VAL A 51 15.69 -0.97 15.09
CA VAL A 51 15.29 -0.77 16.48
C VAL A 51 16.51 -0.97 17.36
N ARG A 52 17.00 0.11 18.00
CA ARG A 52 18.14 0.09 18.92
C ARG A 52 19.40 -0.62 18.38
N GLY A 53 19.67 -0.48 17.08
CA GLY A 53 20.83 -1.07 16.41
C GLY A 53 20.57 -2.41 15.74
N GLU A 54 19.49 -3.12 16.08
CA GLU A 54 19.05 -4.29 15.31
C GLU A 54 18.29 -3.84 14.06
N THR A 55 18.54 -4.50 12.92
CA THR A 55 17.89 -4.15 11.64
C THR A 55 17.21 -5.35 11.02
N LEU A 56 15.91 -5.23 10.78
CA LEU A 56 15.11 -6.17 10.03
C LEU A 56 14.84 -5.61 8.63
N THR A 57 15.01 -6.43 7.60
CA THR A 57 14.71 -6.04 6.22
C THR A 57 13.72 -7.02 5.59
N GLY A 58 12.98 -6.54 4.60
CA GLY A 58 11.99 -7.37 3.93
C GLY A 58 11.32 -6.66 2.77
N THR A 59 10.57 -7.44 2.00
CA THR A 59 9.78 -6.98 0.86
C THR A 59 8.30 -7.19 1.15
N ALA A 60 7.44 -6.53 0.36
CA ALA A 60 6.00 -6.71 0.47
C ALA A 60 5.61 -8.17 0.20
N ALA A 61 4.62 -8.68 0.95
CA ALA A 61 4.10 -10.03 0.74
C ALA A 61 3.47 -10.15 -0.65
N ARG A 62 3.74 -11.29 -1.30
CA ARG A 62 3.19 -11.64 -2.61
C ARG A 62 2.38 -12.93 -2.48
N GLY A 63 1.26 -12.99 -3.19
CA GLY A 63 0.32 -14.11 -3.15
C GLY A 63 -1.05 -13.72 -2.64
N ASP A 64 -2.02 -14.61 -2.83
CA ASP A 64 -3.42 -14.34 -2.53
C ASP A 64 -3.72 -14.42 -1.04
N GLN A 65 -2.95 -15.20 -0.28
CA GLN A 65 -3.11 -15.31 1.16
C GLN A 65 -2.56 -14.08 1.89
N PRO A 66 -3.30 -13.50 2.85
CA PRO A 66 -2.80 -12.41 3.67
C PRO A 66 -1.62 -12.90 4.53
N PRO A 67 -0.60 -12.05 4.79
CA PRO A 67 0.48 -12.42 5.68
C PRO A 67 -0.05 -12.64 7.10
N ALA A 68 0.52 -13.59 7.83
CA ALA A 68 0.23 -13.76 9.25
C ALA A 68 0.80 -12.56 10.03
N LEU A 69 -0.09 -11.67 10.48
CA LEU A 69 0.26 -10.49 11.26
C LEU A 69 0.03 -10.74 12.75
N HIS A 70 0.79 -10.03 13.58
CA HIS A 70 0.59 -9.99 15.02
C HIS A 70 -0.76 -9.35 15.34
N HIS A 71 -1.50 -9.90 16.32
CA HIS A 71 -2.87 -9.48 16.62
C HIS A 71 -3.01 -7.96 16.82
N LEU A 72 -2.11 -7.29 17.56
CA LEU A 72 -2.14 -5.83 17.73
C LEU A 72 -2.01 -5.04 16.41
N VAL A 73 -1.29 -5.57 15.43
CA VAL A 73 -1.18 -4.94 14.10
C VAL A 73 -2.46 -5.20 13.32
N GLN A 74 -2.97 -6.42 13.35
CA GLN A 74 -4.23 -6.79 12.71
C GLN A 74 -5.40 -5.95 13.24
N ASP A 75 -5.57 -5.88 14.57
CA ASP A 75 -6.58 -5.08 15.25
C ASP A 75 -6.52 -3.61 14.81
N PHE A 76 -5.31 -3.04 14.72
CA PHE A 76 -5.16 -1.67 14.24
C PHE A 76 -5.61 -1.52 12.78
N LEU A 77 -5.19 -2.42 11.90
CA LEU A 77 -5.56 -2.36 10.48
C LEU A 77 -7.08 -2.50 10.29
N ASP A 78 -7.73 -3.33 11.10
CA ASP A 78 -9.18 -3.53 11.05
C ASP A 78 -9.96 -2.28 11.50
N THR A 79 -9.37 -1.42 12.33
CA THR A 79 -9.96 -0.12 12.69
C THR A 79 -9.80 0.97 11.64
N LEU A 80 -8.95 0.79 10.61
CA LEU A 80 -8.72 1.82 9.60
C LEU A 80 -9.99 2.10 8.80
N THR A 81 -10.31 3.37 8.58
CA THR A 81 -11.40 3.76 7.69
C THR A 81 -11.00 3.61 6.22
N SER A 82 -11.97 3.60 5.30
CA SER A 82 -11.71 3.48 3.86
C SER A 82 -10.72 4.52 3.34
N GLY A 83 -10.74 5.75 3.86
CA GLY A 83 -9.80 6.82 3.47
C GLY A 83 -8.34 6.58 3.88
N GLN A 84 -8.09 5.62 4.78
CA GLN A 84 -6.75 5.24 5.24
C GLN A 84 -6.30 3.90 4.65
N ARG A 85 -7.19 3.17 3.97
CA ARG A 85 -6.89 1.88 3.35
C ARG A 85 -6.47 2.06 1.90
N ASP A 86 -5.43 1.33 1.52
CA ASP A 86 -5.02 1.11 0.14
C ASP A 86 -5.37 -0.33 -0.30
N ARG A 87 -5.32 -0.64 -1.59
CA ARG A 87 -5.57 -2.00 -2.14
C ARG A 87 -4.67 -3.06 -1.49
N PHE A 88 -3.47 -2.67 -1.07
CA PHE A 88 -2.46 -3.57 -0.52
C PHE A 88 -2.34 -3.49 1.02
N THR A 89 -3.34 -2.92 1.70
CA THR A 89 -3.35 -2.79 3.17
C THR A 89 -3.04 -4.14 3.83
N GLY A 90 -2.09 -4.13 4.78
CA GLY A 90 -1.67 -5.34 5.48
C GLY A 90 -0.56 -6.14 4.81
N ARG A 91 -0.23 -5.88 3.54
CA ARG A 91 0.78 -6.65 2.77
C ARG A 91 2.10 -5.90 2.56
N CYS A 92 2.13 -4.62 2.91
CA CYS A 92 3.29 -3.76 2.79
C CYS A 92 4.48 -4.28 3.61
N ALA A 93 5.70 -4.08 3.12
CA ALA A 93 6.92 -4.51 3.79
C ALA A 93 7.02 -3.90 5.21
N GLU A 94 6.64 -2.63 5.33
CA GLU A 94 6.57 -1.86 6.56
C GLU A 94 5.69 -2.54 7.61
N THR A 95 4.48 -2.93 7.24
CA THR A 95 3.54 -3.64 8.13
C THR A 95 4.12 -4.97 8.59
N ILE A 96 4.69 -5.74 7.67
CA ILE A 96 5.27 -7.05 7.96
C ILE A 96 6.44 -6.92 8.93
N LEU A 97 7.32 -5.93 8.73
CA LEU A 97 8.47 -5.71 9.61
C LEU A 97 8.06 -5.27 11.01
N ILE A 98 7.12 -4.32 11.12
CA ILE A 98 6.56 -3.89 12.41
C ILE A 98 5.93 -5.08 13.14
N SER A 99 5.12 -5.87 12.43
CA SER A 99 4.47 -7.06 12.96
C SER A 99 5.47 -8.11 13.44
N ARG A 100 6.51 -8.40 12.65
CA ARG A 100 7.56 -9.36 13.01
C ARG A 100 8.34 -8.92 14.25
N HIS A 101 8.69 -7.64 14.34
CA HIS A 101 9.37 -7.10 15.51
C HIS A 101 8.52 -7.22 16.78
N ILE A 102 7.22 -6.87 16.69
CA ILE A 102 6.30 -7.02 17.81
C ILE A 102 6.17 -8.50 18.21
N ALA A 103 6.00 -9.41 17.25
CA ALA A 103 5.91 -10.85 17.54
C ALA A 103 7.18 -11.42 18.20
N ALA A 104 8.36 -10.98 17.77
CA ALA A 104 9.63 -11.37 18.40
C ALA A 104 9.73 -10.83 19.85
N ALA A 105 9.31 -9.58 20.07
CA ALA A 105 9.25 -8.99 21.40
C ALA A 105 8.21 -9.69 22.29
N ASP A 106 7.08 -10.12 21.73
CA ASP A 106 6.05 -10.87 22.45
C ASP A 106 6.57 -12.25 22.90
N ALA A 107 7.21 -12.98 21.98
CA ALA A 107 7.76 -14.31 22.24
C ALA A 107 8.87 -14.32 23.32
N THR A 108 9.55 -13.19 23.54
CA THR A 108 10.63 -13.05 24.54
C THR A 108 10.14 -12.49 25.88
N ARG A 109 8.83 -12.25 26.05
CA ARG A 109 8.27 -11.78 27.33
C ARG A 109 8.44 -12.84 28.44
N SER A 110 8.62 -12.37 29.67
CA SER A 110 8.73 -13.26 30.83
C SER A 110 7.49 -14.13 31.01
N LYS A 111 7.64 -15.33 31.63
CA LYS A 111 6.52 -16.25 31.91
C LYS A 111 5.34 -15.57 32.62
N ARG A 112 5.58 -14.58 33.48
CA ARG A 112 4.52 -13.83 34.17
C ARG A 112 3.79 -12.88 33.22
N ALA A 113 4.52 -12.16 32.38
CA ALA A 113 3.95 -11.23 31.41
C ALA A 113 3.19 -11.96 30.29
N ALA A 114 3.74 -13.08 29.80
CA ALA A 114 3.15 -13.89 28.75
C ALA A 114 1.79 -14.53 29.13
N ARG A 115 1.38 -14.50 30.41
CA ARG A 115 0.03 -14.94 30.83
C ARG A 115 -1.08 -14.04 30.28
N LYS A 116 -0.76 -12.82 29.86
CA LYS A 116 -1.70 -11.89 29.25
C LYS A 116 -1.27 -11.59 27.81
N PRO A 117 -2.22 -11.39 26.89
CA PRO A 117 -1.90 -10.88 25.56
C PRO A 117 -1.07 -9.59 25.64
N MET A 118 -0.15 -9.43 24.70
CA MET A 118 0.66 -8.22 24.63
C MET A 118 -0.24 -6.99 24.45
N THR A 119 0.09 -5.91 25.14
CA THR A 119 -0.65 -4.65 25.06
C THR A 119 -0.03 -3.69 24.04
N ASN A 120 -0.82 -2.73 23.55
CA ASN A 120 -0.32 -1.64 22.70
C ASN A 120 0.82 -0.84 23.37
N GLY A 121 0.77 -0.67 24.70
CA GLY A 121 1.84 0.01 25.44
C GLY A 121 3.17 -0.76 25.43
N GLU A 122 3.11 -2.09 25.60
CA GLU A 122 4.27 -2.95 25.48
C GLU A 122 4.83 -2.95 24.04
N ALA A 123 3.96 -2.97 23.03
CA ALA A 123 4.38 -2.93 21.63
C ALA A 123 5.09 -1.61 21.29
N ARG A 124 4.56 -0.46 21.74
CA ARG A 124 5.25 0.84 21.61
C ARG A 124 6.58 0.87 22.33
N LYS A 125 6.68 0.24 23.51
CA LYS A 125 7.95 0.13 24.25
C LYS A 125 8.97 -0.72 23.50
N ALA A 126 8.54 -1.80 22.86
CA ALA A 126 9.38 -2.66 22.04
C ALA A 126 9.90 -1.95 20.78
N LEU A 127 9.09 -1.04 20.21
CA LEU A 127 9.44 -0.21 19.05
C LEU A 127 10.03 1.16 19.43
N LYS A 128 10.41 1.37 20.70
CA LYS A 128 10.96 2.66 21.14
C LYS A 128 12.22 3.01 20.32
N GLN A 129 12.23 4.23 19.77
CA GLN A 129 13.29 4.75 18.89
C GLN A 129 13.44 4.01 17.56
N ALA A 130 12.43 3.24 17.15
CA ALA A 130 12.42 2.59 15.84
C ALA A 130 12.48 3.60 14.69
N LYS A 131 13.28 3.27 13.68
CA LYS A 131 13.38 3.99 12.41
C LYS A 131 12.99 3.05 11.28
N LEU A 132 12.21 3.53 10.33
CA LEU A 132 11.74 2.76 9.18
C LEU A 132 12.08 3.52 7.90
N THR A 133 12.65 2.84 6.91
CA THR A 133 12.83 3.38 5.55
C THR A 133 12.33 2.37 4.55
N ALA A 134 11.85 2.84 3.41
CA ALA A 134 11.44 2.01 2.30
C ALA A 134 12.02 2.53 0.98
N ARG A 135 12.32 1.62 0.06
CA ARG A 135 13.02 1.88 -1.19
C ARG A 135 12.27 1.18 -2.33
N ARG A 136 12.11 1.88 -3.46
CA ARG A 136 11.48 1.32 -4.66
C ARG A 136 12.40 0.29 -5.29
N ILE A 137 11.85 -0.88 -5.62
CA ILE A 137 12.52 -1.88 -6.46
C ILE A 137 11.90 -1.78 -7.85
N ARG A 138 12.74 -1.56 -8.85
CA ARG A 138 12.39 -1.41 -10.26
C ARG A 138 13.36 -2.20 -11.12
N GLU A 139 13.11 -2.28 -12.43
CA GLU A 139 14.03 -2.92 -13.36
C GLU A 139 15.37 -2.19 -13.43
N ASP A 140 16.38 -2.90 -13.93
CA ASP A 140 17.68 -2.29 -14.20
C ASP A 140 17.53 -1.11 -15.18
N GLY A 141 18.22 -0.02 -14.90
CA GLY A 141 18.11 1.24 -15.64
C GLY A 141 16.89 2.12 -15.33
N ASP A 142 15.94 1.69 -14.48
CA ASP A 142 14.85 2.58 -14.03
C ASP A 142 15.41 3.62 -13.03
N PRO A 143 15.29 4.93 -13.32
CA PRO A 143 15.84 5.99 -12.46
C PRO A 143 15.19 6.07 -11.07
N LEU A 144 14.01 5.47 -10.89
CA LEU A 144 13.35 5.39 -9.59
C LEU A 144 13.82 4.20 -8.75
N HIS A 145 14.60 3.26 -9.29
CA HIS A 145 15.17 2.18 -8.50
C HIS A 145 15.99 2.74 -7.33
N GLY A 146 15.81 2.20 -6.13
CA GLY A 146 16.52 2.67 -4.93
C GLY A 146 16.08 4.06 -4.41
N SER A 147 15.17 4.76 -5.09
CA SER A 147 14.58 5.99 -4.53
C SER A 147 13.71 5.68 -3.31
N PHE A 148 13.58 6.64 -2.39
CA PHE A 148 12.73 6.48 -1.22
C PHE A 148 11.27 6.24 -1.63
N ALA A 149 10.67 5.22 -1.04
CA ALA A 149 9.27 4.89 -1.22
C ALA A 149 8.49 5.43 -0.02
N THR A 150 7.66 6.45 -0.25
CA THR A 150 6.74 6.96 0.78
C THR A 150 5.80 5.83 1.23
N PRO A 151 5.69 5.56 2.55
CA PRO A 151 4.76 4.55 3.04
C PRO A 151 3.32 4.85 2.61
N CYS A 152 2.55 3.80 2.34
CA CYS A 152 1.13 3.97 2.03
C CYS A 152 0.35 4.59 3.21
N ARG A 153 -0.90 5.02 2.98
CA ARG A 153 -1.73 5.67 4.01
C ARG A 153 -1.86 4.81 5.28
N ALA A 154 -2.11 3.52 5.11
CA ALA A 154 -2.23 2.56 6.21
C ALA A 154 -0.91 2.41 6.98
N CYS A 155 0.22 2.30 6.27
CA CYS A 155 1.54 2.17 6.90
C CYS A 155 1.95 3.44 7.62
N THR A 156 1.65 4.61 7.07
CA THR A 156 1.88 5.90 7.74
C THR A 156 1.11 5.94 9.07
N ALA A 157 -0.18 5.60 9.05
CA ALA A 157 -1.00 5.55 10.26
C ALA A 157 -0.48 4.51 11.27
N LEU A 158 -0.09 3.33 10.81
CA LEU A 158 0.47 2.24 11.62
C LEU A 158 1.79 2.66 12.29
N SER A 159 2.70 3.26 11.52
CA SER A 159 3.97 3.77 12.03
C SER A 159 3.74 4.84 13.10
N SER A 160 2.83 5.79 12.87
CA SER A 160 2.44 6.78 13.87
C SER A 160 1.85 6.15 15.13
N HIS A 161 0.94 5.18 14.99
CA HIS A 161 0.29 4.50 16.12
C HIS A 161 1.28 3.80 17.04
N PHE A 162 2.31 3.16 16.48
CA PHE A 162 3.34 2.45 17.25
C PHE A 162 4.57 3.30 17.60
N GLY A 163 4.63 4.56 17.14
CA GLY A 163 5.76 5.47 17.41
C GLY A 163 7.02 5.14 16.60
N VAL A 164 6.86 4.52 15.43
CA VAL A 164 7.94 4.22 14.49
C VAL A 164 8.16 5.46 13.60
N ARG A 165 9.38 5.96 13.55
CA ARG A 165 9.72 7.12 12.72
C ARG A 165 10.10 6.69 11.32
N VAL A 166 9.37 7.19 10.33
CA VAL A 166 9.75 7.03 8.92
C VAL A 166 10.90 7.99 8.61
N VAL A 167 11.94 7.49 7.94
CA VAL A 167 13.14 8.25 7.57
C VAL A 167 13.34 8.10 6.07
N ASP A 168 13.49 9.23 5.37
CA ASP A 168 14.03 9.27 4.02
C ASP A 168 15.54 9.52 4.12
N PRO A 169 16.40 8.53 3.86
CA PRO A 169 17.85 8.71 3.98
C PRO A 169 18.43 9.61 2.88
N SER A 170 17.65 9.93 1.85
CA SER A 170 18.01 10.84 0.76
C SER A 170 17.61 12.29 1.05
N ALA A 171 16.75 12.53 2.04
CA ALA A 171 16.50 13.88 2.52
C ALA A 171 17.73 14.33 3.31
N THR A 172 18.50 15.26 2.75
CA THR A 172 19.60 15.90 3.47
C THR A 172 19.02 16.52 4.74
N ASP A 173 19.54 16.14 5.91
CA ASP A 173 19.24 16.82 7.17
C ASP A 173 19.66 18.29 7.01
N GLY A 174 18.67 19.19 6.91
CA GLY A 174 18.89 20.64 6.89
C GLY A 174 19.13 21.21 8.27
#